data_AF-A0A7C6MYQ0-F1
#
_entry.id   AF-A0A7C6MYQ0-F1
#
_cell.length_a   1.000
_cell.length_b   1.000
_cell.length_c   1.000
_cell.angle_alpha   90.00
_cell.angle_beta   90.00
_cell.angle_gamma   90.00
#
_symmetry.space_group_name_H-M   'P 1'
#
loop_
_entity.id
_entity.type
_entity.pdbx_description
1 polymer ?
#
loop_
_entity_poly.entity_id
_entity_poly.type
_entity_poly.pdbx_seq_one_letter_code
_entity_poly.pdbx_strand_id
1 'polypeptide(L)'
;MVKIIGIAGTAKNTGKTTTTLALLEETQKRKIKTGLTSIGYDGEEIDNVTGLPKPRIMVSCGNIVAIAEKCLDVSTAEIEIIERTDFSTPLGKIMIGVINKEGLVVLAGPNKSKDLKIIISLLKKHGSKFIIIDGALNRLVR
;
A
#
# COMPACT_ATOMS: atom_id res chain seq x y z
N MET A 1 -6.02 18.70 7.63
CA MET A 1 -5.24 18.50 6.39
C MET A 1 -4.64 17.10 6.40
N VAL A 2 -4.80 16.32 5.32
CA VAL A 2 -4.22 14.96 5.23
C VAL A 2 -2.75 15.06 4.81
N LYS A 3 -1.84 14.42 5.54
CA LYS A 3 -0.42 14.34 5.17
C LYS A 3 -0.18 13.13 4.27
N ILE A 4 0.65 13.28 3.25
CA ILE A 4 1.05 12.21 2.32
C ILE A 4 2.56 12.12 2.33
N ILE A 5 3.09 10.91 2.53
CA ILE A 5 4.53 10.62 2.44
C ILE A 5 4.74 9.51 1.42
N GLY A 6 5.59 9.79 0.44
CA GLY A 6 6.13 8.76 -0.44
C GLY A 6 7.54 8.41 -0.06
N ILE A 7 7.84 7.12 0.08
CA ILE A 7 9.18 6.63 0.38
C ILE A 7 9.83 6.22 -0.94
N ALA A 8 10.97 6.84 -1.22
CA ALA A 8 11.66 6.73 -2.48
C ALA A 8 13.13 6.34 -2.21
N GLY A 9 13.73 5.57 -3.10
CA GLY A 9 15.11 5.07 -2.92
C GLY A 9 15.75 4.81 -4.27
N THR A 10 17.01 5.21 -4.41
CA THR A 10 17.76 5.28 -5.67
C THR A 10 18.19 3.93 -6.24
N ALA A 11 18.02 2.86 -5.46
CA ALA A 11 18.28 1.48 -5.86
C ALA A 11 17.29 0.49 -5.21
N LYS A 12 17.35 -0.79 -5.61
CA LYS A 12 16.68 -1.89 -4.88
C LYS A 12 17.32 -2.07 -3.50
N ASN A 13 16.57 -2.58 -2.53
CA ASN A 13 17.04 -2.90 -1.16
C ASN A 13 17.64 -1.73 -0.36
N THR A 14 17.20 -0.49 -0.65
CA THR A 14 17.65 0.74 0.02
C THR A 14 16.85 1.10 1.28
N GLY A 15 16.18 0.13 1.91
CA GLY A 15 15.43 0.35 3.16
C GLY A 15 14.07 1.04 3.00
N LYS A 16 13.53 1.20 1.77
CA LYS A 16 12.22 1.84 1.54
C LYS A 16 11.10 1.20 2.37
N THR A 17 10.97 -0.12 2.28
CA THR A 17 9.95 -0.85 3.04
C THR A 17 10.22 -0.79 4.54
N THR A 18 11.48 -0.80 4.97
CA THR A 18 11.84 -0.59 6.38
C THR A 18 11.38 0.77 6.90
N THR A 19 11.57 1.84 6.13
CA THR A 19 11.06 3.18 6.46
C THR A 19 9.52 3.22 6.46
N THR A 20 8.87 2.58 5.48
CA THR A 20 7.41 2.43 5.44
C THR A 20 6.88 1.77 6.71
N LEU A 21 7.51 0.68 7.16
CA LEU A 21 7.14 -0.03 8.38
C LEU A 21 7.33 0.83 9.63
N ALA A 22 8.45 1.54 9.76
CA ALA A 22 8.70 2.43 10.90
C ALA A 22 7.66 3.56 10.98
N LEU A 23 7.29 4.16 9.84
CA LEU A 23 6.24 5.18 9.79
C LEU A 23 4.86 4.60 10.14
N LEU A 24 4.55 3.41 9.62
CA LEU A 24 3.28 2.75 9.91
C LEU A 24 3.17 2.43 11.40
N GLU A 25 4.21 1.86 12.01
CA GLU A 25 4.26 1.55 13.43
C GLU A 25 3.97 2.79 14.29
N GLU A 26 4.62 3.92 13.99
CA GLU A 26 4.39 5.17 14.71
C GLU A 26 2.97 5.71 14.53
N THR A 27 2.39 5.60 13.33
CA THR A 27 1.00 6.01 13.10
C THR A 27 0.01 5.14 13.84
N GLN A 28 0.26 3.82 13.91
CA GLN A 28 -0.58 2.85 14.61
C GLN A 28 -0.53 3.06 16.13
N LYS A 29 0.67 3.26 16.71
CA LYS A 29 0.83 3.62 18.14
C LYS A 29 0.03 4.86 18.51
N ARG A 30 -0.02 5.84 17.62
CA ARG A 30 -0.78 7.10 17.79
C ARG A 30 -2.24 7.00 17.37
N LYS A 31 -2.73 5.82 16.97
CA LYS A 31 -4.10 5.57 16.48
C LYS A 31 -4.51 6.53 15.35
N ILE A 32 -3.56 6.90 14.50
CA ILE A 32 -3.82 7.72 13.31
C ILE A 32 -4.36 6.80 12.22
N LYS A 33 -5.55 7.11 11.68
CA LYS A 33 -6.13 6.37 10.55
C LYS A 33 -5.24 6.54 9.31
N THR A 34 -4.47 5.51 8.97
CA THR A 34 -3.47 5.55 7.91
C THR A 34 -3.99 4.88 6.64
N GLY A 35 -3.79 5.55 5.50
CA GLY A 35 -3.96 4.98 4.17
C GLY A 35 -2.64 4.43 3.65
N LEU A 36 -2.64 3.20 3.15
CA LEU A 36 -1.45 2.50 2.70
C LEU A 36 -1.59 2.09 1.23
N THR A 37 -0.53 2.29 0.46
CA THR A 37 -0.40 1.67 -0.86
C THR A 37 1.08 1.55 -1.21
N SER A 38 1.40 0.75 -2.23
CA SER A 38 2.72 0.71 -2.84
C SER A 38 2.61 1.17 -4.29
N ILE A 39 3.75 1.41 -4.95
CA ILE A 39 3.75 1.58 -6.41
C ILE A 39 4.50 0.44 -7.09
N GLY A 40 3.81 -0.16 -8.06
CA GLY A 40 4.35 -1.24 -8.86
C GLY A 40 4.41 -2.58 -8.14
N TYR A 41 3.83 -3.58 -8.79
CA TYR A 41 4.08 -4.98 -8.52
C TYR A 41 4.57 -5.59 -9.83
N ASP A 42 5.78 -6.13 -9.83
CA ASP A 42 6.44 -6.78 -10.97
C ASP A 42 5.89 -8.19 -11.26
N GLY A 43 4.93 -8.67 -10.47
CA GLY A 43 4.20 -9.92 -10.74
C GLY A 43 4.75 -11.14 -10.02
N GLU A 44 5.77 -10.95 -9.18
CA GLU A 44 6.51 -12.05 -8.57
C GLU A 44 6.11 -12.24 -7.10
N GLU A 45 5.68 -13.45 -6.73
CA GLU A 45 5.41 -13.84 -5.34
C GLU A 45 6.68 -13.85 -4.48
N ILE A 46 7.82 -14.01 -5.14
CA ILE A 46 9.17 -14.05 -4.62
C ILE A 46 9.90 -12.88 -5.23
N ASP A 47 10.57 -12.07 -4.42
CA ASP A 47 11.46 -11.04 -4.96
C ASP A 47 12.60 -11.74 -5.72
N ASN A 48 12.63 -11.67 -7.06
CA ASN A 48 13.64 -12.37 -7.86
C ASN A 48 15.09 -11.89 -7.64
N VAL A 49 15.30 -10.84 -6.85
CA VAL A 49 16.64 -10.37 -6.46
C VAL A 49 17.11 -11.04 -5.17
N THR A 50 16.19 -11.38 -4.26
CA THR A 50 16.52 -11.86 -2.91
C THR A 50 16.02 -13.28 -2.60
N GLY A 51 15.09 -13.83 -3.40
CA GLY A 51 14.49 -15.14 -3.15
C GLY A 51 13.53 -15.18 -1.96
N LEU A 52 13.20 -14.02 -1.37
CA LEU A 52 12.32 -13.92 -0.20
C LEU A 52 10.86 -13.62 -0.63
N PRO A 53 9.85 -14.08 0.14
CA PRO A 53 8.47 -13.65 -0.05
C PRO A 53 8.39 -12.13 0.02
N LYS A 54 7.60 -11.50 -0.88
CA LYS A 54 7.38 -10.04 -0.82
C LYS A 54 6.97 -9.61 0.61
N PRO A 55 7.46 -8.45 1.08
CA PRO A 55 7.27 -8.03 2.46
C PRO A 55 5.78 -7.91 2.77
N ARG A 56 5.34 -8.74 3.72
CA ARG A 56 4.02 -8.67 4.34
C ARG A 56 4.09 -7.67 5.48
N ILE A 57 3.21 -6.68 5.47
CA ILE A 57 3.19 -5.64 6.50
C ILE A 57 2.06 -5.91 7.49
N MET A 58 2.33 -5.77 8.79
CA MET A 58 1.29 -5.87 9.81
C MET A 58 0.46 -4.58 9.84
N VAL A 59 -0.84 -4.67 9.58
CA VAL A 59 -1.73 -3.51 9.54
C VAL A 59 -2.85 -3.67 10.57
N SER A 60 -2.99 -2.68 11.45
CA SER A 60 -4.03 -2.66 12.49
C SER A 60 -5.41 -2.29 11.95
N CYS A 61 -6.46 -2.72 12.68
CA CYS A 61 -7.86 -2.40 12.41
C CYS A 61 -8.10 -0.88 12.23
N GLY A 62 -9.01 -0.54 11.31
CA GLY A 62 -9.42 0.83 10.99
C GLY A 62 -8.54 1.54 9.96
N ASN A 63 -7.33 1.04 9.69
CA ASN A 63 -6.51 1.53 8.59
C ASN A 63 -7.11 1.17 7.22
N ILE A 64 -6.70 1.90 6.19
CA ILE A 64 -7.21 1.77 4.82
C ILE A 64 -6.06 1.34 3.92
N VAL A 65 -6.31 0.39 3.04
CA VAL A 65 -5.33 -0.08 2.05
C VAL A 65 -5.87 0.12 0.64
N ALA A 66 -4.98 0.48 -0.28
CA ALA A 66 -5.22 0.36 -1.71
C ALA A 66 -4.34 -0.77 -2.25
N ILE A 67 -5.00 -1.87 -2.64
CA ILE A 67 -4.41 -3.19 -2.86
C ILE A 67 -4.96 -3.84 -4.12
N ALA A 68 -4.13 -4.60 -4.83
CA ALA A 68 -4.55 -5.40 -5.97
C ALA A 68 -5.34 -6.65 -5.53
N GLU A 69 -6.31 -7.05 -6.33
CA GLU A 69 -7.22 -8.17 -6.08
C GLU A 69 -6.52 -9.46 -5.64
N LYS A 70 -5.52 -9.94 -6.39
CA LYS A 70 -4.79 -11.17 -6.03
C LYS A 70 -4.02 -11.07 -4.71
N CYS A 71 -3.76 -9.87 -4.20
CA CYS A 71 -3.08 -9.71 -2.91
C CYS A 71 -4.02 -9.89 -1.72
N LEU A 72 -5.33 -9.93 -1.92
CA LEU A 72 -6.29 -10.27 -0.86
C LEU A 72 -6.10 -11.73 -0.41
N ASP A 73 -5.95 -12.65 -1.35
CA ASP A 73 -5.89 -14.09 -1.09
C ASP A 73 -4.66 -14.52 -0.26
N VAL A 74 -3.58 -13.73 -0.35
CA VAL A 74 -2.30 -13.98 0.35
C VAL A 74 -2.13 -13.13 1.60
N SER A 75 -3.09 -12.25 1.90
CA SER A 75 -3.13 -11.44 3.12
C SER A 75 -3.85 -12.19 4.25
N THR A 76 -3.40 -12.02 5.48
CA THR A 76 -4.05 -12.62 6.66
C THR A 76 -4.96 -11.65 7.42
N ALA A 77 -4.88 -10.35 7.10
CA ALA A 77 -5.82 -9.35 7.60
C ALA A 77 -7.21 -9.55 7.00
N GLU A 78 -8.26 -9.26 7.77
CA GLU A 78 -9.62 -9.20 7.23
C GLU A 78 -9.86 -7.82 6.62
N ILE A 79 -10.03 -7.78 5.30
CA ILE A 79 -10.12 -6.54 4.53
C ILE A 79 -11.53 -6.41 3.96
N GLU A 80 -12.30 -5.44 4.44
CA GLU A 80 -13.60 -5.09 3.86
C GLU A 80 -13.41 -4.18 2.66
N ILE A 81 -13.83 -4.64 1.48
CA ILE A 81 -13.72 -3.85 0.24
C ILE A 81 -14.83 -2.82 0.17
N ILE A 82 -14.44 -1.54 0.26
CA ILE A 82 -15.35 -0.40 0.27
C ILE A 82 -15.40 0.36 -1.07
N GLU A 83 -14.41 0.17 -1.94
CA GLU A 83 -14.43 0.72 -3.30
C GLU A 83 -13.59 -0.13 -4.27
N ARG A 84 -14.08 -0.30 -5.50
CA ARG A 84 -13.34 -0.98 -6.59
C ARG A 84 -13.03 0.05 -7.66
N THR A 85 -11.78 0.12 -8.11
CA THR A 85 -11.40 1.05 -9.19
C THR A 85 -11.55 0.40 -10.56
N ASP A 86 -11.56 1.24 -11.61
CA ASP A 86 -11.70 0.78 -13.00
C ASP A 86 -10.38 0.42 -13.67
N PHE A 87 -9.24 0.62 -12.99
CA PHE A 87 -7.92 0.31 -13.53
C PHE A 87 -7.32 -0.95 -12.91
N SER A 88 -6.57 -1.67 -13.75
CA SER A 88 -6.01 -2.96 -13.45
C SER A 88 -4.48 -2.96 -13.53
N THR A 89 -3.92 -3.90 -12.79
CA THR A 89 -2.52 -4.33 -12.86
C THR A 89 -2.48 -5.80 -13.30
N PRO A 90 -1.31 -6.40 -13.56
CA PRO A 90 -1.21 -7.85 -13.75
C PRO A 90 -1.76 -8.68 -12.57
N LEU A 91 -1.88 -8.07 -11.39
CA LEU A 91 -2.48 -8.66 -10.20
C LEU A 91 -3.99 -8.40 -10.05
N GLY A 92 -4.65 -7.89 -11.07
CA GLY A 92 -6.07 -7.56 -11.05
C GLY A 92 -6.34 -6.10 -10.72
N LYS A 93 -7.61 -5.80 -10.44
CA LYS A 93 -8.06 -4.43 -10.15
C LYS A 93 -7.48 -3.94 -8.83
N ILE A 94 -7.23 -2.63 -8.74
CA ILE A 94 -6.93 -2.01 -7.44
C ILE A 94 -8.26 -1.76 -6.72
N MET A 95 -8.29 -2.11 -5.43
CA MET A 95 -9.44 -1.92 -4.57
C MET A 95 -9.02 -1.14 -3.33
N ILE A 96 -9.97 -0.39 -2.77
CA ILE A 96 -9.84 0.25 -1.48
C ILE A 96 -10.53 -0.63 -0.45
N GLY A 97 -9.79 -1.00 0.58
CA GLY A 97 -10.28 -1.81 1.68
C GLY A 97 -10.00 -1.20 3.04
N VAL A 98 -10.87 -1.46 4.01
CA VAL A 98 -10.66 -1.14 5.42
C VAL A 98 -10.27 -2.41 6.16
N ILE A 99 -9.27 -2.32 7.02
CA ILE A 99 -8.89 -3.45 7.88
C ILE A 99 -9.92 -3.59 8.99
N ASN A 100 -10.70 -4.68 8.97
CA ASN A 100 -11.65 -5.02 10.04
C ASN A 100 -10.99 -5.84 11.14
N LYS A 101 -10.05 -6.70 10.78
CA LYS A 101 -9.19 -7.45 11.71
C LYS A 101 -7.74 -7.32 11.30
N GLU A 102 -6.88 -7.02 12.29
CA GLU A 102 -5.46 -6.84 12.04
C GLU A 102 -4.81 -8.12 11.49
N GLY A 103 -3.78 -7.93 10.67
CA GLY A 103 -3.05 -9.02 10.07
C GLY A 103 -2.03 -8.54 9.05
N LEU A 104 -1.43 -9.51 8.38
CA LEU A 104 -0.44 -9.28 7.34
C LEU A 104 -1.12 -8.89 6.03
N VAL A 105 -0.63 -7.83 5.40
CA VAL A 105 -1.11 -7.33 4.11
C VAL A 105 0.05 -7.33 3.12
N VAL A 106 -0.20 -7.83 1.91
CA VAL A 106 0.72 -7.68 0.77
C VAL A 106 0.33 -6.43 0.00
N LEU A 107 1.13 -5.36 0.09
CA LEU A 107 0.84 -4.13 -0.63
C LEU A 107 1.26 -4.23 -2.10
N ALA A 108 0.27 -4.31 -2.98
CA ALA A 108 0.42 -4.10 -4.41
C ALA A 108 -0.51 -2.99 -4.88
N GLY A 109 0.02 -1.79 -5.12
CA GLY A 109 -0.76 -0.68 -5.62
C GLY A 109 -0.59 -0.43 -7.13
N PRO A 110 -1.04 0.74 -7.63
CA PRO A 110 -1.06 1.04 -9.05
C PRO A 110 0.34 1.12 -9.67
N ASN A 111 0.42 0.90 -10.98
CA ASN A 111 1.66 1.00 -11.76
C ASN A 111 1.79 2.29 -12.58
N LYS A 112 0.81 3.22 -12.54
CA LYS A 112 0.84 4.50 -13.25
C LYS A 112 0.64 5.67 -12.29
N SER A 113 1.33 6.80 -12.52
CA SER A 113 1.23 8.00 -11.69
C SER A 113 -0.19 8.60 -11.67
N LYS A 114 -0.90 8.54 -12.80
CA LYS A 114 -2.30 8.99 -12.88
C LYS A 114 -3.23 8.17 -11.96
N ASP A 115 -3.02 6.86 -11.91
CA ASP A 115 -3.82 5.95 -11.10
C ASP A 115 -3.48 6.13 -9.62
N LEU A 116 -2.21 6.38 -9.28
CA LEU A 116 -1.80 6.74 -7.93
C LEU A 116 -2.48 8.02 -7.43
N LYS A 117 -2.60 9.06 -8.27
CA LYS A 117 -3.33 10.29 -7.89
C LYS A 117 -4.79 10.00 -7.54
N ILE A 118 -5.43 9.10 -8.30
CA ILE A 118 -6.79 8.63 -8.00
C ILE A 118 -6.81 7.90 -6.65
N ILE A 119 -5.91 6.93 -6.44
CA ILE A 119 -5.81 6.19 -5.17
C ILE A 119 -5.63 7.13 -3.96
N ILE A 120 -4.74 8.12 -4.06
CA ILE A 120 -4.56 9.12 -2.99
C ILE A 120 -5.87 9.86 -2.69
N SER A 121 -6.63 10.22 -3.73
CA SER A 121 -7.93 10.89 -3.58
C SER A 121 -8.95 9.97 -2.90
N LEU A 122 -8.98 8.69 -3.26
CA LEU A 122 -9.87 7.71 -2.64
C LEU A 122 -9.52 7.43 -1.18
N LEU A 123 -8.24 7.26 -0.84
CA LEU A 123 -7.80 7.10 0.54
C LEU A 123 -8.18 8.32 1.40
N LYS A 124 -8.06 9.54 0.85
CA LYS A 124 -8.54 10.76 1.52
C LYS A 124 -10.06 10.75 1.72
N LYS A 125 -10.81 10.43 0.66
CA LYS A 125 -12.28 10.34 0.67
C LYS A 125 -12.78 9.38 1.75
N HIS A 126 -12.10 8.26 1.94
CA HIS A 126 -12.44 7.25 2.96
C HIS A 126 -11.88 7.53 4.36
N GLY A 127 -11.29 8.72 4.54
CA GLY A 127 -11.00 9.28 5.86
C GLY A 127 -9.58 9.08 6.37
N SER A 128 -8.63 8.60 5.56
CA SER A 128 -7.22 8.55 5.94
C SER A 128 -6.72 9.95 6.36
N LYS A 129 -6.05 10.02 7.51
CA LYS A 129 -5.44 11.25 8.05
C LYS A 129 -3.95 11.35 7.70
N PHE A 130 -3.34 10.21 7.42
CA PHE A 130 -1.97 10.06 6.97
C PHE A 130 -1.94 9.03 5.84
N ILE A 131 -1.20 9.29 4.76
CA ILE A 131 -1.08 8.37 3.63
C ILE A 131 0.39 8.03 3.42
N ILE A 132 0.70 6.75 3.36
CA ILE A 132 2.04 6.21 3.13
C ILE A 132 2.06 5.50 1.79
N ILE A 133 3.02 5.84 0.95
CA ILE A 133 3.23 5.27 -0.38
C ILE A 133 4.62 4.64 -0.42
N ASP A 134 4.69 3.30 -0.44
CA ASP A 134 5.97 2.59 -0.58
C ASP A 134 6.44 2.56 -2.06
N GLY A 135 7.74 2.73 -2.29
CA GLY A 135 8.38 2.55 -3.60
C GLY A 135 8.39 3.78 -4.54
N ALA A 136 8.06 4.97 -4.06
CA ALA A 136 7.55 6.11 -4.80
C ALA A 136 8.49 6.86 -5.79
N LEU A 137 9.78 6.47 -5.91
CA LEU A 137 10.82 7.27 -6.60
C LEU A 137 10.52 7.55 -8.09
N ASN A 138 10.30 6.52 -8.90
CA ASN A 138 10.22 6.70 -10.37
C ASN A 138 8.88 7.26 -10.87
N ARG A 139 7.91 7.52 -9.97
CA ARG A 139 6.54 7.85 -10.37
C ARG A 139 5.94 9.07 -9.66
N LEU A 140 6.55 9.57 -8.59
CA LEU A 140 6.12 10.83 -7.95
C LEU A 140 6.66 12.08 -8.64
N VAL A 141 7.79 11.98 -9.36
CA VAL A 141 8.52 13.12 -9.94
C VAL A 141 8.11 13.37 -11.41
N ARG A 142 7.00 12.79 -11.88
CA ARG A 142 6.47 12.97 -13.24
C ARG A 142 4.97 13.23 -13.24
#